data_AF-A0A8T0ABP7-F1
#
_entry.id   AF-A0A8T0ABP7-F1
#
_cell.length_a   1.000
_cell.length_b   1.000
_cell.length_c   1.000
_cell.angle_alpha   90.00
_cell.angle_beta   90.00
_cell.angle_gamma   90.00
#
_symmetry.space_group_name_H-M   'P 1'
#
loop_
_entity.id
_entity.type
_entity.pdbx_description
1 polymer ?
#
loop_
_entity_poly.entity_id
_entity_poly.type
_entity_poly.pdbx_seq_one_letter_code
_entity_poly.pdbx_strand_id
1 'polypeptide(L)'
;MVCVWCVEGGLRTLTFVLCSMLTFSPGHAYIYVHLNNMSSMLLEDWPALFGSPLPRDGLMGFLVESRPLNACAPIEPPPAAPTSSDPNSTAGFVVLIRRYDCNFDIKVLHAQQAGYSAAIVHNVYSDVLLSMNYSNETIAEEIEIPSVFTSYSASKILRGFIKTDQGAYVILKPDFSFPITFYLIPFTGIVGLIIIVMVVILVVRCVQYRKSLRKNRLTKSS
;
A
#
# COMPACT_ATOMS: atom_id res chain seq x y z
N MET A 1 14.03 -43.64 21.44
CA MET A 1 13.03 -42.60 21.79
C MET A 1 13.64 -41.21 21.64
N VAL A 2 14.15 -40.88 20.44
CA VAL A 2 14.80 -39.56 20.13
C VAL A 2 14.31 -39.00 18.78
N CYS A 3 13.62 -39.81 17.96
CA CYS A 3 13.17 -39.38 16.63
C CYS A 3 11.83 -38.63 16.59
N VAL A 4 11.03 -38.63 17.66
CA VAL A 4 9.73 -37.94 17.66
C VAL A 4 9.88 -36.45 18.02
N TRP A 5 10.71 -36.14 19.02
CA TRP A 5 10.93 -34.77 19.50
C TRP A 5 11.70 -33.86 18.51
N CYS A 6 12.45 -34.44 17.57
CA CYS A 6 13.22 -33.67 16.59
C CYS A 6 12.37 -33.26 15.37
N VAL A 7 11.27 -33.96 15.10
CA VAL A 7 10.33 -33.65 13.99
C VAL A 7 9.34 -32.58 14.43
N GLU A 8 8.92 -32.61 15.69
CA GLU A 8 7.93 -31.70 16.27
C GLU A 8 8.47 -30.26 16.45
N GLY A 9 9.77 -30.12 16.76
CA GLY A 9 10.44 -28.82 16.84
C GLY A 9 10.65 -28.15 15.48
N GLY A 10 10.96 -28.94 14.45
CA GLY A 10 11.12 -28.45 13.06
C GLY A 10 9.80 -28.01 12.44
N LEU A 11 8.69 -28.70 12.75
CA LEU A 11 7.36 -28.35 12.26
C LEU A 11 6.83 -27.06 12.89
N ARG A 12 7.15 -26.82 14.18
CA ARG A 12 6.79 -25.59 14.90
C ARG A 12 7.58 -24.36 14.42
N THR A 13 8.88 -24.51 14.14
CA THR A 13 9.66 -23.41 13.56
C THR A 13 9.24 -23.11 12.12
N LEU A 14 8.92 -24.13 11.32
CA LEU A 14 8.43 -23.93 9.95
C LEU A 14 7.07 -23.21 9.93
N THR A 15 6.16 -23.56 10.83
CA THR A 15 4.84 -22.90 10.95
C THR A 15 4.94 -21.47 11.44
N PHE A 16 5.86 -21.16 12.37
CA PHE A 16 6.12 -19.78 12.79
C PHE A 16 6.71 -18.92 11.65
N VAL A 17 7.64 -19.47 10.87
CA VAL A 17 8.22 -18.77 9.72
C VAL A 17 7.18 -18.56 8.61
N LEU A 18 6.35 -19.56 8.31
CA LEU A 18 5.24 -19.41 7.36
C LEU A 18 4.23 -18.34 7.80
N CYS A 19 3.90 -18.28 9.10
CA CYS A 19 2.94 -17.33 9.65
C CYS A 19 3.47 -15.88 9.64
N SER A 20 4.78 -15.69 9.86
CA SER A 20 5.43 -14.37 9.76
C SER A 20 5.50 -13.82 8.32
N MET A 21 5.42 -14.68 7.30
CA MET A 21 5.42 -14.26 5.89
C MET A 21 4.02 -13.90 5.37
N LEU A 22 2.97 -14.13 6.17
CA LEU A 22 1.56 -13.86 5.81
C LEU A 22 1.04 -12.53 6.36
N THR A 23 1.88 -11.68 6.96
CA THR A 23 1.47 -10.33 7.34
C THR A 23 1.36 -9.47 6.09
N PHE A 24 0.16 -9.42 5.52
CA PHE A 24 -0.23 -8.54 4.43
C PHE A 24 -0.07 -7.08 4.92
N SER A 25 0.91 -6.36 4.37
CA SER A 25 1.02 -4.92 4.63
C SER A 25 -0.15 -4.22 3.93
N PRO A 26 -0.83 -3.25 4.56
CA PRO A 26 -1.79 -2.41 3.86
C PRO A 26 -1.11 -1.77 2.64
N GLY A 27 -1.77 -1.84 1.48
CA GLY A 27 -1.27 -1.27 0.25
C GLY A 27 -1.10 0.24 0.41
N HIS A 28 0.06 0.75 0.02
CA HIS A 28 0.26 2.19 -0.06
C HIS A 28 -0.53 2.74 -1.26
N ALA A 29 -0.87 4.01 -1.23
CA ALA A 29 -1.24 4.75 -2.42
C ALA A 29 -0.29 5.96 -2.52
N TYR A 30 -0.35 6.66 -3.64
CA TYR A 30 0.41 7.89 -3.80
C TYR A 30 -0.43 8.96 -4.49
N ILE A 31 -0.25 10.21 -4.03
CA ILE A 31 -0.79 11.39 -4.68
C ILE A 31 0.29 11.93 -5.62
N TYR A 32 0.02 11.84 -6.92
CA TYR A 32 0.83 12.50 -7.94
C TYR A 32 0.25 13.88 -8.19
N VAL A 33 1.03 14.92 -7.90
CA VAL A 33 0.65 16.28 -8.25
C VAL A 33 1.30 16.63 -9.58
N HIS A 34 0.50 17.01 -10.58
CA HIS A 34 1.00 17.52 -11.84
C HIS A 34 0.74 19.04 -11.94
N LEU A 35 1.81 19.79 -12.16
CA LEU A 35 1.74 21.20 -12.54
C LEU A 35 1.86 21.32 -14.05
N ASN A 36 1.22 22.36 -14.61
CA ASN A 36 1.27 22.74 -16.04
C ASN A 36 2.68 23.07 -16.58
N ASN A 37 3.75 22.65 -15.92
CA ASN A 37 5.13 22.66 -16.40
C ASN A 37 5.93 21.53 -15.73
N MET A 38 5.80 20.31 -16.28
CA MET A 38 6.69 19.14 -16.17
C MET A 38 7.09 18.60 -14.78
N SER A 39 6.73 19.26 -13.68
CA SER A 39 7.16 18.89 -12.33
C SER A 39 6.08 18.01 -11.70
N SER A 40 6.22 16.69 -11.85
CA SER A 40 5.40 15.73 -11.10
C SER A 40 5.98 15.55 -9.70
N MET A 41 5.26 15.97 -8.67
CA MET A 41 5.64 15.72 -7.28
C MET A 41 4.86 14.53 -6.73
N LEU A 42 5.55 13.65 -5.99
CA LEU A 42 4.94 12.53 -5.27
C LEU A 42 4.72 12.94 -3.83
N LEU A 43 3.51 12.75 -3.31
CA LEU A 43 3.19 12.89 -1.90
C LEU A 43 2.72 11.54 -1.35
N GLU A 44 3.23 11.19 -0.17
CA GLU A 44 2.83 9.97 0.53
C GLU A 44 1.39 10.08 1.03
N ASP A 45 0.64 9.00 0.88
CA ASP A 45 -0.70 8.86 1.42
C ASP A 45 -0.97 7.42 1.90
N TRP A 46 -2.15 7.21 2.49
CA TRP A 46 -2.73 5.89 2.73
C TRP A 46 -4.20 5.84 2.27
N PRO A 47 -4.62 4.79 1.55
CA PRO A 47 -6.01 4.64 1.15
C PRO A 47 -6.92 4.37 2.36
N ALA A 48 -8.18 4.78 2.24
CA ALA A 48 -9.23 4.44 3.20
C ALA A 48 -9.53 2.93 3.22
N LEU A 49 -10.08 2.46 4.34
CA LEU A 49 -10.61 1.09 4.48
C LEU A 49 -12.08 0.96 4.03
N PHE A 50 -12.63 2.02 3.43
CA PHE A 50 -14.01 2.12 2.95
C PHE A 50 -14.04 2.91 1.64
N GLY A 51 -15.17 2.90 0.94
CA GLY A 51 -15.24 3.49 -0.40
C GLY A 51 -14.73 2.56 -1.49
N SER A 52 -14.86 2.98 -2.74
CA SER A 52 -14.28 2.23 -3.85
C SER A 52 -12.76 2.29 -3.83
N PRO A 53 -12.07 1.24 -4.30
CA PRO A 53 -10.63 1.29 -4.49
C PRO A 53 -10.27 2.27 -5.61
N LEU A 54 -9.08 2.87 -5.51
CA LEU A 54 -8.58 3.73 -6.59
C LEU A 54 -8.47 2.96 -7.93
N PRO A 55 -8.86 3.55 -9.06
CA PRO A 55 -8.68 2.96 -10.38
C PRO A 55 -7.22 2.65 -10.68
N ARG A 56 -6.95 1.58 -11.44
CA ARG A 56 -5.55 1.18 -11.72
C ARG A 56 -4.78 2.22 -12.52
N ASP A 57 -5.48 2.88 -13.44
CA ASP A 57 -4.93 3.93 -14.30
C ASP A 57 -4.77 5.26 -13.55
N GLY A 58 -5.30 5.34 -12.32
CA GLY A 58 -5.36 6.53 -11.50
C GLY A 58 -6.62 7.36 -11.73
N LEU A 59 -7.00 8.14 -10.74
CA LEU A 59 -8.10 9.10 -10.80
C LEU A 59 -7.51 10.51 -10.91
N MET A 60 -7.68 11.14 -12.07
CA MET A 60 -7.30 12.52 -12.32
C MET A 60 -8.41 13.46 -11.85
N GLY A 61 -8.06 14.51 -11.10
CA GLY A 61 -9.00 15.57 -10.80
C GLY A 61 -8.39 16.88 -10.32
N PHE A 62 -9.18 17.94 -10.43
CA PHE A 62 -8.85 19.27 -9.94
C PHE A 62 -9.05 19.33 -8.44
N LEU A 63 -8.10 19.93 -7.74
CA LEU A 63 -8.11 19.98 -6.29
C LEU A 63 -8.94 21.18 -5.80
N VAL A 64 -9.90 20.91 -4.89
CA VAL A 64 -10.76 21.93 -4.29
C VAL A 64 -10.66 21.83 -2.77
N GLU A 65 -10.53 22.96 -2.07
CA GLU A 65 -10.54 22.96 -0.60
C GLU A 65 -11.98 22.93 -0.09
N SER A 66 -12.30 22.00 0.80
CA SER A 66 -13.66 21.87 1.36
C SER A 66 -14.13 23.10 2.12
N ARG A 67 -15.43 23.37 2.05
CA ARG A 67 -16.10 24.40 2.84
C ARG A 67 -17.41 23.83 3.41
N PRO A 68 -17.52 23.61 4.73
CA PRO A 68 -16.50 23.84 5.77
C PRO A 68 -15.26 22.95 5.63
N LEU A 69 -14.11 23.44 6.10
CA LEU A 69 -12.79 22.77 5.98
C LEU A 69 -12.75 21.36 6.58
N ASN A 70 -13.59 21.08 7.58
CA ASN A 70 -13.64 19.80 8.25
C ASN A 70 -14.68 18.85 7.64
N ALA A 71 -15.50 19.29 6.69
CA ALA A 71 -16.58 18.50 6.09
C ALA A 71 -17.48 17.76 7.09
N CYS A 72 -17.67 18.31 8.30
CA CYS A 72 -18.55 17.69 9.30
C CYS A 72 -20.03 18.09 9.12
N ALA A 73 -20.28 19.03 8.23
CA ALA A 73 -21.60 19.38 7.71
C ALA A 73 -21.54 19.29 6.17
N PRO A 74 -22.69 19.29 5.48
CA PRO A 74 -22.73 19.32 4.02
C PRO A 74 -21.82 20.42 3.46
N ILE A 75 -20.98 20.05 2.49
CA ILE A 75 -19.97 20.94 1.91
C ILE A 75 -20.45 21.56 0.59
N GLU A 76 -19.85 22.68 0.22
CA GLU A 76 -20.08 23.32 -1.08
C GLU A 76 -19.73 22.37 -2.24
N PRO A 77 -20.55 22.31 -3.31
CA PRO A 77 -20.27 21.51 -4.49
C PRO A 77 -19.01 22.03 -5.22
N PRO A 78 -18.37 21.19 -6.06
CA PRO A 78 -17.24 21.63 -6.86
C PRO A 78 -17.63 22.79 -7.80
N PRO A 79 -16.68 23.65 -8.18
CA PRO A 79 -16.90 24.67 -9.21
C PRO A 79 -17.42 24.06 -10.51
N ALA A 80 -18.14 24.87 -11.31
CA ALA A 80 -18.55 24.43 -12.64
C ALA A 80 -17.34 23.91 -13.42
N ALA A 81 -17.43 22.68 -13.93
CA ALA A 81 -16.33 22.05 -14.64
C ALA A 81 -15.83 22.98 -15.76
N PRO A 82 -14.51 23.20 -15.90
CA PRO A 82 -14.01 23.84 -17.11
C PRO A 82 -14.50 22.99 -18.28
N THR A 83 -15.11 23.61 -19.28
CA THR A 83 -15.57 22.94 -20.51
C THR A 83 -14.38 22.19 -21.10
N SER A 84 -14.32 20.88 -20.86
CA SER A 84 -13.19 20.05 -21.27
C SER A 84 -13.09 20.09 -22.79
N SER A 85 -11.93 20.49 -23.31
CA SER A 85 -11.59 20.41 -24.73
C SER A 85 -11.50 18.97 -25.23
N ASP A 86 -11.43 18.00 -24.31
CA ASP A 86 -11.30 16.58 -24.60
C ASP A 86 -12.48 15.79 -24.00
N PRO A 87 -13.44 15.32 -24.81
CA PRO A 87 -14.62 14.57 -24.34
C PRO A 87 -14.29 13.17 -23.78
N ASN A 88 -13.03 12.75 -23.84
CA ASN A 88 -12.55 11.44 -23.35
C ASN A 88 -11.76 11.53 -22.03
N SER A 89 -11.40 12.72 -21.55
CA SER A 89 -10.73 12.91 -20.26
C SER A 89 -11.75 13.38 -19.22
N THR A 90 -12.35 12.43 -18.50
CA THR A 90 -13.30 12.71 -17.41
C THR A 90 -12.53 13.17 -16.16
N ALA A 91 -11.86 14.32 -16.24
CA ALA A 91 -11.20 14.91 -15.08
C ALA A 91 -12.26 15.29 -14.03
N GLY A 92 -12.21 14.61 -12.88
CA GLY A 92 -13.13 14.85 -11.78
C GLY A 92 -12.70 16.03 -10.89
N PHE A 93 -13.40 16.21 -9.79
CA PHE A 93 -12.97 17.10 -8.71
C PHE A 93 -12.59 16.27 -7.49
N VAL A 94 -11.43 16.59 -6.90
CA VAL A 94 -10.94 15.96 -5.68
C VAL A 94 -10.99 16.99 -4.56
N VAL A 95 -11.66 16.66 -3.46
CA VAL A 95 -11.76 17.59 -2.33
C VAL A 95 -10.66 17.35 -1.31
N LEU A 96 -10.06 18.44 -0.80
CA LEU A 96 -9.13 18.44 0.31
C LEU A 96 -9.87 18.77 1.62
N ILE A 97 -9.84 17.84 2.58
CA ILE A 97 -10.57 17.90 3.84
C ILE A 97 -9.61 17.86 5.03
N ARG A 98 -9.83 18.73 6.01
CA ARG A 98 -9.08 18.76 7.27
C ARG A 98 -9.57 17.67 8.23
N ARG A 99 -8.62 16.95 8.83
CA ARG A 99 -8.90 16.02 9.95
C ARG A 99 -9.44 16.75 11.20
N TYR A 100 -10.11 15.97 12.06
CA TYR A 100 -10.74 16.32 13.35
C TYR A 100 -12.22 16.74 13.26
N ASP A 101 -12.85 16.95 14.42
CA ASP A 101 -14.25 17.32 14.66
C ASP A 101 -15.31 16.24 14.39
N CYS A 102 -15.09 15.37 13.41
CA CYS A 102 -15.95 14.23 13.09
C CYS A 102 -15.15 13.08 12.44
N ASN A 103 -15.82 11.96 12.24
CA ASN A 103 -15.25 10.72 11.75
C ASN A 103 -14.94 10.77 10.24
N PHE A 104 -14.06 9.88 9.77
CA PHE A 104 -13.57 9.92 8.38
C PHE A 104 -14.65 9.56 7.36
N ASP A 105 -15.46 8.56 7.68
CA ASP A 105 -16.63 8.14 6.89
C ASP A 105 -17.60 9.29 6.64
N ILE A 106 -17.99 10.05 7.68
CA ILE A 106 -18.88 11.22 7.55
C ILE A 106 -18.30 12.28 6.60
N LYS A 107 -16.99 12.55 6.70
CA LYS A 107 -16.31 13.54 5.84
C LYS A 107 -16.41 13.15 4.37
N VAL A 108 -16.13 11.89 4.07
CA VAL A 108 -16.13 11.37 2.70
C VAL A 108 -17.56 11.24 2.18
N LEU A 109 -18.53 10.88 3.03
CA LEU A 109 -19.94 10.87 2.67
C LEU A 109 -20.43 12.26 2.25
N HIS A 110 -20.12 13.33 3.02
CA HIS A 110 -20.50 14.69 2.62
C HIS A 110 -19.81 15.13 1.32
N ALA A 111 -18.57 14.69 1.08
CA ALA A 111 -17.89 14.93 -0.19
C ALA A 111 -18.60 14.24 -1.37
N GLN A 112 -19.02 13.00 -1.19
CA GLN A 112 -19.79 12.27 -2.18
C GLN A 112 -21.13 12.96 -2.47
N GLN A 113 -21.87 13.33 -1.43
CA GLN A 113 -23.16 14.01 -1.55
C GLN A 113 -23.05 15.36 -2.26
N ALA A 114 -21.91 16.05 -2.11
CA ALA A 114 -21.62 17.30 -2.81
C ALA A 114 -21.17 17.09 -4.27
N GLY A 115 -20.96 15.85 -4.73
CA GLY A 115 -20.61 15.51 -6.11
C GLY A 115 -19.11 15.50 -6.43
N TYR A 116 -18.25 15.35 -5.41
CA TYR A 116 -16.82 15.14 -5.64
C TYR A 116 -16.53 13.71 -6.10
N SER A 117 -15.49 13.53 -6.91
CA SER A 117 -15.10 12.21 -7.45
C SER A 117 -14.17 11.44 -6.52
N ALA A 118 -13.46 12.14 -5.63
CA ALA A 118 -12.58 11.55 -4.62
C ALA A 118 -12.34 12.53 -3.47
N ALA A 119 -11.85 12.03 -2.33
CA ALA A 119 -11.51 12.85 -1.17
C ALA A 119 -10.09 12.60 -0.66
N ILE A 120 -9.36 13.68 -0.35
CA ILE A 120 -8.08 13.66 0.34
C ILE A 120 -8.31 14.23 1.74
N VAL A 121 -8.20 13.41 2.77
CA VAL A 121 -8.21 13.88 4.16
C VAL A 121 -6.78 14.11 4.61
N HIS A 122 -6.48 15.26 5.21
CA HIS A 122 -5.13 15.56 5.67
C HIS A 122 -5.04 15.72 7.18
N ASN A 123 -3.90 15.31 7.71
CA ASN A 123 -3.57 15.51 9.11
C ASN A 123 -3.36 17.00 9.44
N VAL A 124 -3.37 17.35 10.74
CA VAL A 124 -3.16 18.71 11.22
C VAL A 124 -1.99 18.71 12.18
N TYR A 125 -0.98 19.56 11.91
CA TYR A 125 0.23 19.71 12.73
C TYR A 125 1.05 18.43 12.93
N SER A 126 0.86 17.42 12.08
CA SER A 126 1.58 16.15 12.16
C SER A 126 1.72 15.55 10.76
N ASP A 127 2.87 14.92 10.51
CA ASP A 127 3.14 14.22 9.25
C ASP A 127 2.94 12.71 9.34
N VAL A 128 2.46 12.22 10.48
CA VAL A 128 2.11 10.81 10.66
C VAL A 128 0.87 10.48 9.82
N LEU A 129 0.99 9.46 8.98
CA LEU A 129 -0.14 8.88 8.25
C LEU A 129 -0.98 8.01 9.18
N LEU A 130 -2.29 8.02 8.95
CA LEU A 130 -3.25 7.26 9.73
C LEU A 130 -4.17 6.50 8.80
N SER A 131 -4.49 5.27 9.20
CA SER A 131 -5.48 4.47 8.49
C SER A 131 -6.87 5.05 8.78
N MET A 132 -7.58 5.42 7.72
CA MET A 132 -8.96 5.88 7.85
C MET A 132 -9.88 4.69 7.98
N ASN A 133 -10.27 4.42 9.22
CA ASN A 133 -11.31 3.45 9.54
C ASN A 133 -12.68 4.13 9.54
N TYR A 134 -13.73 3.34 9.29
CA TYR A 134 -15.11 3.77 9.43
C TYR A 134 -15.59 3.55 10.88
N SER A 135 -16.63 4.27 11.25
CA SER A 135 -17.24 4.17 12.58
C SER A 135 -18.62 3.53 12.57
N ASN A 136 -19.32 3.63 11.45
CA ASN A 136 -20.57 2.93 11.21
C ASN A 136 -20.48 2.19 9.87
N GLU A 137 -20.71 0.88 9.91
CA GLU A 137 -20.66 0.01 8.74
C GLU A 137 -21.69 0.41 7.69
N THR A 138 -22.90 0.81 8.10
CA THR A 138 -23.95 1.23 7.14
C THR A 138 -23.54 2.48 6.36
N ILE A 139 -22.85 3.42 7.03
CA ILE A 139 -22.33 4.63 6.39
C ILE A 139 -21.19 4.26 5.43
N ALA A 140 -20.32 3.34 5.84
CA ALA A 140 -19.20 2.90 5.01
C ALA A 140 -19.66 2.23 3.71
N GLU A 141 -20.75 1.45 3.77
CA GLU A 141 -21.36 0.80 2.60
C GLU A 141 -21.99 1.79 1.62
N GLU A 142 -22.46 2.95 2.09
CA GLU A 142 -23.01 4.02 1.22
C GLU A 142 -21.92 4.81 0.48
N ILE A 143 -20.66 4.74 0.93
CA ILE A 143 -19.57 5.49 0.31
C ILE A 143 -19.04 4.70 -0.89
N GLU A 144 -19.08 5.34 -2.06
CA GLU A 144 -18.66 4.80 -3.34
C GLU A 144 -17.45 5.55 -3.93
N ILE A 145 -17.09 6.73 -3.43
CA ILE A 145 -15.92 7.46 -3.91
C ILE A 145 -14.62 6.97 -3.22
N PRO A 146 -13.48 6.91 -3.92
CA PRO A 146 -12.21 6.60 -3.30
C PRO A 146 -11.73 7.75 -2.41
N SER A 147 -11.03 7.41 -1.33
CA SER A 147 -10.43 8.42 -0.47
C SER A 147 -9.06 8.02 0.08
N VAL A 148 -8.21 9.01 0.32
CA VAL A 148 -6.84 8.84 0.81
C VAL A 148 -6.53 9.80 1.95
N PHE A 149 -5.59 9.40 2.81
CA PHE A 149 -5.11 10.19 3.94
C PHE A 149 -3.69 10.66 3.73
N THR A 150 -3.39 11.94 3.95
CA THR A 150 -2.04 12.49 3.77
C THR A 150 -1.56 13.35 4.96
N SER A 151 -0.27 13.70 4.95
CA SER A 151 0.40 14.46 5.99
C SER A 151 0.03 15.94 6.02
N TYR A 152 0.32 16.63 7.12
CA TYR A 152 0.13 18.08 7.22
C TYR A 152 1.04 18.83 6.24
N SER A 153 2.30 18.43 6.11
CA SER A 153 3.25 18.99 5.16
C SER A 153 2.78 18.83 3.71
N ALA A 154 2.31 17.64 3.32
CA ALA A 154 1.71 17.41 2.00
C ALA A 154 0.50 18.31 1.77
N SER A 155 -0.38 18.48 2.77
CA SER A 155 -1.54 19.38 2.66
C SER A 155 -1.18 20.84 2.39
N LYS A 156 -0.07 21.34 2.96
CA LYS A 156 0.40 22.72 2.71
C LYS A 156 0.83 22.89 1.26
N ILE A 157 1.49 21.88 0.70
CA ILE A 157 1.91 21.85 -0.71
C ILE A 157 0.65 21.80 -1.60
N LEU A 158 -0.29 20.90 -1.30
CA LEU A 158 -1.57 20.78 -1.99
C LEU A 158 -2.37 22.09 -2.01
N ARG A 159 -2.49 22.76 -0.86
CA ARG A 159 -3.13 24.09 -0.75
C ARG A 159 -2.42 25.17 -1.53
N GLY A 160 -1.10 25.07 -1.68
CA GLY A 160 -0.33 25.94 -2.56
C GLY A 160 -0.88 25.88 -3.98
N PHE A 161 -1.16 24.68 -4.49
CA PHE A 161 -1.66 24.48 -5.85
C PHE A 161 -3.09 24.97 -6.07
N ILE A 162 -3.95 24.86 -5.05
CA ILE A 162 -5.33 25.38 -5.12
C ILE A 162 -5.33 26.90 -5.36
N LYS A 163 -4.39 27.63 -4.73
CA LYS A 163 -4.31 29.09 -4.83
C LYS A 163 -3.69 29.59 -6.12
N THR A 164 -2.94 28.75 -6.83
CA THR A 164 -2.13 29.19 -7.96
C THR A 164 -2.94 29.43 -9.24
N ASP A 165 -4.23 29.09 -9.29
CA ASP A 165 -5.15 29.30 -10.45
C ASP A 165 -4.65 28.72 -11.79
N GLN A 166 -3.55 27.96 -11.77
CA GLN A 166 -2.87 27.44 -12.95
C GLN A 166 -3.18 25.97 -13.16
N GLY A 167 -4.45 25.63 -13.42
CA GLY A 167 -4.87 24.33 -13.98
C GLY A 167 -4.23 23.07 -13.37
N ALA A 168 -3.78 23.14 -12.12
CA ALA A 168 -3.06 22.06 -11.47
C ALA A 168 -4.03 20.94 -11.12
N TYR A 169 -3.63 19.71 -11.40
CA TYR A 169 -4.44 18.54 -11.12
C TYR A 169 -3.65 17.52 -10.33
N VAL A 170 -4.37 16.70 -9.60
CA VAL A 170 -3.82 15.56 -8.87
C VAL A 170 -4.25 14.28 -9.58
N ILE A 171 -3.38 13.30 -9.59
CA ILE A 171 -3.69 11.92 -9.96
C ILE A 171 -3.52 11.08 -8.70
N LEU A 172 -4.63 10.53 -8.21
CA LEU A 172 -4.61 9.54 -7.15
C LEU A 172 -4.40 8.17 -7.78
N LYS A 173 -3.28 7.51 -7.47
CA LYS A 173 -2.98 6.20 -8.04
C LYS A 173 -2.61 5.22 -6.93
N PRO A 174 -3.16 4.00 -6.96
CA PRO A 174 -2.77 2.97 -6.01
C PRO A 174 -1.30 2.58 -6.25
N ASP A 175 -0.58 2.26 -5.18
CA ASP A 175 0.76 1.72 -5.30
C ASP A 175 0.66 0.24 -5.69
N PHE A 176 0.88 -0.04 -6.97
CA PHE A 176 1.14 -1.39 -7.45
C PHE A 176 2.65 -1.65 -7.48
N SER A 177 3.36 -1.34 -6.40
CA SER A 177 4.66 -1.92 -6.16
C SER A 177 4.44 -3.42 -6.00
N PHE A 178 4.52 -4.16 -7.11
CA PHE A 178 4.58 -5.61 -7.12
C PHE A 178 5.68 -5.98 -6.12
N PRO A 179 5.34 -6.54 -4.95
CA PRO A 179 6.31 -6.63 -3.88
C PRO A 179 7.45 -7.49 -4.40
N ILE A 180 8.66 -6.92 -4.48
CA ILE A 180 9.84 -7.65 -4.93
C ILE A 180 9.98 -8.96 -4.11
N THR A 181 9.50 -8.93 -2.87
CA THR A 181 9.25 -10.08 -1.99
C THR A 181 8.53 -11.26 -2.65
N PHE A 182 7.48 -11.05 -3.46
CA PHE A 182 6.78 -12.12 -4.18
C PHE A 182 7.65 -12.83 -5.23
N TYR A 183 8.64 -12.13 -5.81
CA TYR A 183 9.62 -12.74 -6.71
C TYR A 183 10.80 -13.36 -5.93
N LEU A 184 11.17 -12.75 -4.80
CA LEU A 184 12.25 -13.23 -3.95
C LEU A 184 11.89 -14.53 -3.23
N ILE A 185 10.64 -14.74 -2.81
CA ILE A 185 10.22 -15.99 -2.14
C ILE A 185 10.47 -17.23 -3.02
N PRO A 186 9.95 -17.33 -4.27
CA PRO A 186 10.23 -18.49 -5.11
C PRO A 186 11.72 -18.58 -5.50
N PHE A 187 12.38 -17.44 -5.73
CA PHE A 187 13.82 -17.43 -6.05
C PHE A 187 14.68 -17.96 -4.89
N THR A 188 14.47 -17.45 -3.68
CA THR A 188 15.18 -17.91 -2.47
C THR A 188 14.81 -19.33 -2.10
N GLY A 189 13.57 -19.76 -2.33
CA GLY A 189 13.15 -21.15 -2.17
C GLY A 189 13.93 -22.11 -3.06
N ILE A 190 14.10 -21.77 -4.35
CA ILE A 190 14.88 -22.58 -5.31
C ILE A 190 16.36 -22.62 -4.91
N VAL A 191 16.96 -21.46 -4.62
CA VAL A 191 18.37 -21.39 -4.21
C VAL A 191 18.61 -22.16 -2.91
N GLY A 192 17.71 -22.05 -1.93
CA GLY A 192 17.76 -22.79 -0.68
C GLY A 192 17.70 -24.31 -0.89
N LEU A 193 16.81 -24.79 -1.77
CA LEU A 193 16.71 -26.20 -2.11
C LEU A 193 18.01 -26.75 -2.72
N ILE A 194 18.64 -26.01 -3.63
CA ILE A 194 19.90 -26.40 -4.27
C ILE A 194 21.02 -26.54 -3.23
N ILE A 195 21.13 -25.58 -2.31
CA ILE A 195 22.13 -25.61 -1.23
C ILE A 195 21.92 -26.83 -0.33
N ILE A 196 20.68 -27.14 0.05
CA ILE A 196 20.35 -28.33 0.85
C ILE A 196 20.80 -29.60 0.14
N VAL A 197 20.48 -29.75 -1.15
CA VAL A 197 20.88 -30.92 -1.95
C VAL A 197 22.41 -31.05 -2.01
N MET A 198 23.13 -29.95 -2.23
CA MET A 198 24.60 -29.94 -2.22
C MET A 198 25.18 -30.37 -0.88
N VAL A 199 24.64 -29.86 0.23
CA VAL A 199 25.07 -30.25 1.59
C VAL A 199 24.82 -31.74 1.84
N VAL A 200 23.65 -32.26 1.45
CA VAL A 200 23.34 -33.71 1.59
C VAL A 200 24.33 -34.55 0.80
N ILE A 201 24.62 -34.18 -0.46
CA ILE A 201 25.61 -34.89 -1.29
C ILE A 201 27.00 -34.85 -0.66
N LEU A 202 27.43 -33.69 -0.14
CA LEU A 202 28.72 -33.53 0.55
C LEU A 202 28.81 -34.39 1.81
N VAL A 203 27.75 -34.43 2.63
CA VAL A 203 27.69 -35.28 3.83
C VAL A 203 27.77 -36.75 3.45
N VAL A 204 26.96 -37.20 2.48
CA VAL A 204 26.99 -38.59 1.98
C VAL A 204 28.38 -38.94 1.48
N ARG A 205 29.00 -38.09 0.65
CA ARG A 205 30.36 -38.30 0.15
C ARG A 205 31.40 -38.30 1.26
N CYS A 206 31.28 -37.43 2.26
CA CYS A 206 32.20 -37.39 3.39
C CYS A 206 32.11 -38.69 4.22
N VAL A 207 30.89 -39.21 4.45
CA VAL A 207 30.67 -40.49 5.12
C VAL A 207 31.20 -41.66 4.29
N GLN A 208 30.91 -41.71 2.98
CA GLN A 208 31.43 -42.74 2.08
C GLN A 208 32.95 -42.71 1.99
N TYR A 209 33.55 -41.53 1.93
CA TYR A 209 35.00 -41.34 1.90
C TYR A 209 35.66 -41.82 3.20
N ARG A 210 35.10 -41.45 4.36
CA ARG A 210 35.57 -41.97 5.65
C ARG A 210 35.40 -43.49 5.77
N LYS A 211 34.31 -44.06 5.24
CA LYS A 211 34.11 -45.52 5.16
C LYS A 211 35.18 -46.18 4.28
N SER A 212 35.47 -45.61 3.11
CA SER A 212 36.51 -46.11 2.19
C SER A 212 37.90 -46.10 2.84
N LEU A 213 38.27 -45.01 3.52
CA LEU A 213 39.54 -44.91 4.26
C LEU A 213 39.66 -45.93 5.39
N ARG A 214 38.56 -46.24 6.11
CA ARG A 214 38.56 -47.30 7.13
C ARG A 214 38.77 -48.69 6.51
N LYS A 215 38.18 -48.95 5.35
CA LYS A 215 38.32 -50.25 4.65
C LYS A 215 39.75 -50.48 4.16
N ASN A 216 40.40 -49.44 3.63
CA ASN A 216 41.78 -49.51 3.12
C ASN A 216 42.85 -49.61 4.22
N ARG A 217 42.53 -49.29 5.48
CA ARG A 217 43.43 -49.49 6.63
C ARG A 217 43.44 -50.95 7.11
N LEU A 218 42.36 -51.71 6.93
CA LEU A 218 42.26 -53.12 7.36
C LEU A 218 42.93 -54.10 6.40
N THR A 219 43.10 -53.74 5.12
CA THR A 219 43.79 -54.58 4.12
C THR A 219 45.30 -54.41 4.10
N LYS A 220 45.87 -53.48 4.88
CA LYS A 220 47.33 -53.30 5.02
C LYS A 220 47.93 -54.02 6.23
N SER A 221 47.11 -54.65 7.07
CA SER A 221 47.50 -55.31 8.31
C SER A 221 47.31 -56.83 8.30
N SER A 222 47.18 -57.43 7.12
CA SER A 222 47.17 -58.88 6.88
C SER A 222 48.19 -59.22 5.81
#